data_AF-A0A087NDX0-F1
#
_entry.id   AF-A0A087NDX0-F1
#
_cell.length_a   1.000
_cell.length_b   1.000
_cell.length_c   1.000
_cell.angle_alpha   90.00
_cell.angle_beta   90.00
_cell.angle_gamma   90.00
#
_symmetry.space_group_name_H-M   'P 1'
#
loop_
_entity.id
_entity.type
_entity.pdbx_description
1 polymer ?
#
loop_
_entity_poly.entity_id
_entity_poly.type
_entity_poly.pdbx_seq_one_letter_code
_entity_poly.pdbx_strand_id
1 'polypeptide(L)'
;MGLGTSAIEVTNNEFADLAGGAIMAGGVQPDAHHPTRPEMGLRDIIIRNNRIEGVSRDYKEQSAILVTYASGTLILNNDVSDAPYDGIDVGWGWGANDPGGSAEYWRKQRGYYDQPGNIVYDTPTTLRDTVVMGNRVSRVKQWFPDGGAIYHLSADPGALIAENYISDIAGSGGIGIYLDEGSRYVTVRNNVIDRVGGVWLNLNTQSHIAPRRTALDNVATANWYNSGKLNGEWSAYLNNRATDNVAVVGNLWPAEAKRVIDASGVRPAEAAGR
;
A
#
# COMPACT_ATOMS: atom_id res chain seq x y z
N MET A 1 -5.91 -13.70 -8.61
CA MET A 1 -7.01 -14.20 -7.74
C MET A 1 -8.22 -13.33 -7.98
N GLY A 2 -9.39 -13.92 -8.27
CA GLY A 2 -10.59 -13.21 -8.68
C GLY A 2 -11.72 -13.24 -7.64
N LEU A 3 -12.87 -12.71 -8.02
CA LEU A 3 -14.06 -12.63 -7.16
C LEU A 3 -14.50 -14.00 -6.63
N GLY A 4 -15.07 -13.99 -5.43
CA GLY A 4 -15.60 -15.16 -4.72
C GLY A 4 -14.55 -16.19 -4.29
N THR A 5 -13.27 -15.84 -4.40
CA THR A 5 -12.18 -16.66 -3.88
C THR A 5 -11.98 -16.37 -2.39
N SER A 6 -11.72 -17.40 -1.59
CA SER A 6 -11.37 -17.23 -0.17
C SER A 6 -10.37 -18.28 0.31
N ALA A 7 -9.69 -18.00 1.43
CA ALA A 7 -8.70 -18.88 2.06
C ALA A 7 -7.57 -19.29 1.11
N ILE A 8 -6.86 -18.29 0.58
CA ILE A 8 -5.75 -18.50 -0.37
C ILE A 8 -4.42 -18.20 0.30
N GLU A 9 -3.47 -19.11 0.16
CA GLU A 9 -2.08 -18.88 0.53
C GLU A 9 -1.17 -18.90 -0.71
N VAL A 10 -0.39 -17.84 -0.89
CA VAL A 10 0.77 -17.81 -1.78
C VAL A 10 2.00 -17.73 -0.88
N THR A 11 2.64 -18.88 -0.62
CA THR A 11 3.73 -18.98 0.35
C THR A 11 4.97 -19.67 -0.18
N ASN A 12 6.15 -19.17 0.18
CA ASN A 12 7.46 -19.78 -0.11
C ASN A 12 7.72 -19.98 -1.62
N ASN A 13 7.28 -19.03 -2.46
CA ASN A 13 7.52 -19.06 -3.90
C ASN A 13 8.61 -18.07 -4.32
N GLU A 14 9.14 -18.28 -5.52
CA GLU A 14 10.00 -17.35 -6.23
C GLU A 14 9.32 -16.89 -7.52
N PHE A 15 9.23 -15.58 -7.73
CA PHE A 15 8.73 -14.97 -8.95
C PHE A 15 9.85 -14.11 -9.54
N ALA A 16 10.32 -14.48 -10.73
CA ALA A 16 11.43 -13.78 -11.38
C ALA A 16 11.18 -13.60 -12.89
N ASP A 17 11.73 -12.52 -13.45
CA ASP A 17 11.75 -12.23 -14.89
C ASP A 17 10.38 -12.29 -15.58
N LEU A 18 9.37 -11.70 -14.95
CA LEU A 18 8.01 -11.62 -15.47
C LEU A 18 7.80 -10.36 -16.31
N ALA A 19 7.04 -10.50 -17.40
CA ALA A 19 6.64 -9.36 -18.24
C ALA A 19 5.75 -8.36 -17.48
N GLY A 20 4.89 -8.85 -16.60
CA GLY A 20 4.04 -8.07 -15.70
C GLY A 20 4.37 -8.32 -14.22
N GLY A 21 3.50 -7.87 -13.31
CA GLY A 21 3.68 -8.10 -11.88
C GLY A 21 3.45 -9.57 -11.47
N ALA A 22 3.83 -9.92 -10.23
CA ALA A 22 3.85 -11.30 -9.78
C ALA A 22 2.52 -11.79 -9.20
N ILE A 23 1.89 -10.99 -8.34
CA ILE A 23 0.70 -11.41 -7.59
C ILE A 23 -0.38 -10.34 -7.72
N MET A 24 -1.48 -10.70 -8.37
CA MET A 24 -2.63 -9.81 -8.60
C MET A 24 -3.88 -10.40 -7.95
N ALA A 25 -4.50 -9.67 -7.03
CA ALA A 25 -5.71 -10.10 -6.32
C ALA A 25 -6.81 -9.02 -6.37
N GLY A 26 -8.03 -9.46 -6.68
CA GLY A 26 -9.21 -8.60 -6.71
C GLY A 26 -9.66 -8.26 -8.12
N GLY A 27 -10.27 -7.09 -8.25
CA GLY A 27 -10.78 -6.54 -9.49
C GLY A 27 -11.14 -5.06 -9.33
N VAL A 28 -11.58 -4.44 -10.42
CA VAL A 28 -11.90 -3.00 -10.46
C VAL A 28 -13.36 -2.72 -10.81
N GLN A 29 -14.13 -3.77 -11.09
CA GLN A 29 -15.55 -3.69 -11.44
C GLN A 29 -16.44 -3.61 -10.20
N PRO A 30 -17.71 -3.19 -10.32
CA PRO A 30 -18.63 -3.06 -9.19
C PRO A 30 -18.66 -4.26 -8.24
N ASP A 31 -18.71 -5.49 -8.77
CA ASP A 31 -18.75 -6.67 -7.91
C ASP A 31 -17.47 -6.93 -7.10
N ALA A 32 -16.36 -6.25 -7.39
CA ALA A 32 -15.13 -6.34 -6.60
C ALA A 32 -15.24 -5.59 -5.27
N HIS A 33 -15.86 -4.40 -5.29
CA HIS A 33 -15.94 -3.51 -4.13
C HIS A 33 -17.34 -3.48 -3.50
N HIS A 34 -18.39 -3.72 -4.29
CA HIS A 34 -19.79 -3.82 -3.88
C HIS A 34 -20.45 -5.03 -4.52
N PRO A 35 -20.08 -6.26 -4.10
CA PRO A 35 -20.59 -7.49 -4.69
C PRO A 35 -22.13 -7.56 -4.61
N THR A 36 -22.77 -7.79 -5.76
CA THR A 36 -24.21 -8.02 -5.86
C THR A 36 -24.67 -9.25 -5.08
N ARG A 37 -23.76 -10.21 -4.88
CA ARG A 37 -23.98 -11.40 -4.04
C ARG A 37 -22.83 -11.56 -3.06
N PRO A 38 -23.09 -11.72 -1.74
CA PRO A 38 -22.03 -11.74 -0.73
C PRO A 38 -20.91 -12.77 -0.97
N GLU A 39 -21.22 -13.90 -1.61
CA GLU A 39 -20.24 -14.95 -1.96
C GLU A 39 -19.20 -14.51 -2.99
N MET A 40 -19.38 -13.36 -3.66
CA MET A 40 -18.41 -12.81 -4.60
C MET A 40 -17.30 -11.99 -3.90
N GLY A 41 -17.44 -11.74 -2.60
CA GLY A 41 -16.40 -11.07 -1.81
C GLY A 41 -15.09 -11.86 -1.81
N LEU A 42 -13.99 -11.17 -2.07
CA LEU A 42 -12.64 -11.71 -1.95
C LEU A 42 -12.14 -11.52 -0.51
N ARG A 43 -11.66 -12.59 0.13
CA ARG A 43 -11.25 -12.54 1.55
C ARG A 43 -10.21 -13.59 1.93
N ASP A 44 -9.58 -13.39 3.07
CA ASP A 44 -8.69 -14.37 3.71
C ASP A 44 -7.52 -14.77 2.78
N ILE A 45 -6.77 -13.76 2.31
CA ILE A 45 -5.60 -13.92 1.43
C ILE A 45 -4.33 -13.78 2.25
N ILE A 46 -3.43 -14.75 2.15
CA ILE A 46 -2.10 -14.71 2.75
C ILE A 46 -1.05 -14.78 1.64
N ILE A 47 -0.27 -13.71 1.50
CA ILE A 47 0.90 -13.63 0.63
C ILE A 47 2.12 -13.53 1.53
N ARG A 48 2.86 -14.63 1.72
CA ARG A 48 3.97 -14.63 2.68
C ARG A 48 5.22 -15.36 2.24
N ASN A 49 6.38 -14.93 2.74
CA ASN A 49 7.66 -15.59 2.49
C ASN A 49 7.96 -15.82 0.99
N ASN A 50 7.47 -14.95 0.10
CA ASN A 50 7.80 -15.04 -1.32
C ASN A 50 8.98 -14.13 -1.64
N ARG A 51 9.84 -14.56 -2.58
CA ARG A 51 10.85 -13.73 -3.22
C ARG A 51 10.33 -13.28 -4.58
N ILE A 52 10.30 -11.98 -4.84
CA ILE A 52 9.81 -11.38 -6.07
C ILE A 52 10.88 -10.41 -6.57
N GLU A 53 11.46 -10.70 -7.73
CA GLU A 53 12.63 -9.97 -8.24
C GLU A 53 12.54 -9.77 -9.75
N GLY A 54 12.83 -8.56 -10.24
CA GLY A 54 12.95 -8.32 -11.69
C GLY A 54 11.64 -8.53 -12.46
N VAL A 55 10.50 -8.22 -11.85
CA VAL A 55 9.16 -8.33 -12.46
C VAL A 55 8.73 -7.04 -13.17
N SER A 56 7.60 -7.08 -13.87
CA SER A 56 7.06 -5.95 -14.65
C SER A 56 8.02 -5.46 -15.74
N ARG A 57 8.76 -6.37 -16.38
CA ARG A 57 9.80 -6.00 -17.35
C ARG A 57 9.25 -5.31 -18.61
N ASP A 58 8.05 -5.67 -19.03
CA ASP A 58 7.41 -5.15 -20.24
C ASP A 58 6.27 -4.19 -19.89
N TYR A 59 5.34 -4.64 -19.03
CA TYR A 59 4.25 -3.85 -18.45
C TYR A 59 4.75 -3.12 -17.20
N LYS A 60 5.60 -2.12 -17.42
CA LYS A 60 6.40 -1.46 -16.39
C LYS A 60 5.58 -0.69 -15.36
N GLU A 61 4.32 -0.42 -15.63
CA GLU A 61 3.37 0.24 -14.75
C GLU A 61 2.73 -0.69 -13.71
N GLN A 62 2.94 -2.00 -13.82
CA GLN A 62 2.37 -2.96 -12.86
C GLN A 62 3.22 -3.04 -11.59
N SER A 63 2.56 -3.01 -10.44
CA SER A 63 3.18 -3.33 -9.15
C SER A 63 3.56 -4.80 -9.06
N ALA A 64 4.56 -5.12 -8.23
CA ALA A 64 4.97 -6.50 -8.02
C ALA A 64 3.87 -7.32 -7.31
N ILE A 65 3.22 -6.74 -6.31
CA ILE A 65 2.02 -7.26 -5.65
C ILE A 65 0.92 -6.20 -5.71
N LEU A 66 -0.26 -6.55 -6.21
CA LEU A 66 -1.46 -5.72 -6.17
C LEU A 66 -2.61 -6.49 -5.51
N VAL A 67 -3.21 -5.88 -4.49
CA VAL A 67 -4.49 -6.32 -3.92
C VAL A 67 -5.46 -5.15 -3.96
N THR A 68 -6.52 -5.24 -4.76
CA THR A 68 -7.50 -4.14 -4.85
C THR A 68 -8.49 -4.18 -3.68
N TYR A 69 -9.65 -4.80 -3.85
CA TYR A 69 -10.69 -4.91 -2.83
C TYR A 69 -10.74 -6.33 -2.28
N ALA A 70 -10.29 -6.51 -1.04
CA ALA A 70 -10.33 -7.77 -0.32
C ALA A 70 -10.40 -7.54 1.20
N SER A 71 -11.10 -8.42 1.92
CA SER A 71 -11.14 -8.39 3.40
C SER A 71 -10.09 -9.33 4.01
N GLY A 72 -9.35 -8.88 5.02
CA GLY A 72 -8.43 -9.74 5.78
C GLY A 72 -7.23 -10.19 4.96
N THR A 73 -6.62 -9.28 4.20
CA THR A 73 -5.42 -9.55 3.42
C THR A 73 -4.17 -9.45 4.29
N LEU A 74 -3.32 -10.48 4.28
CA LEU A 74 -2.05 -10.50 4.98
C LEU A 74 -0.90 -10.60 3.98
N ILE A 75 -0.07 -9.55 3.86
CA ILE A 75 1.14 -9.50 3.04
C ILE A 75 2.34 -9.47 3.98
N LEU A 76 2.91 -10.66 4.25
CA LEU A 76 3.82 -10.87 5.37
C LEU A 76 5.19 -11.37 4.92
N ASN A 77 6.27 -10.71 5.34
CA ASN A 77 7.62 -11.28 5.19
C ASN A 77 8.00 -11.67 3.74
N ASN A 78 7.58 -10.89 2.75
CA ASN A 78 8.04 -11.06 1.37
C ASN A 78 9.30 -10.21 1.12
N ASP A 79 10.14 -10.66 0.20
CA ASP A 79 11.28 -9.90 -0.34
C ASP A 79 10.94 -9.48 -1.77
N VAL A 80 10.73 -8.17 -1.96
CA VAL A 80 10.33 -7.57 -3.24
C VAL A 80 11.43 -6.64 -3.71
N SER A 81 12.03 -6.91 -4.87
CA SER A 81 13.06 -6.05 -5.43
C SER A 81 13.05 -5.88 -6.94
N ASP A 82 13.72 -4.82 -7.39
CA ASP A 82 14.04 -4.59 -8.80
C ASP A 82 12.82 -4.51 -9.72
N ALA A 83 11.80 -3.75 -9.30
CA ALA A 83 10.62 -3.45 -10.11
C ALA A 83 10.63 -1.99 -10.61
N PRO A 84 10.17 -1.72 -11.84
CA PRO A 84 10.16 -0.36 -12.41
C PRO A 84 9.15 0.58 -11.74
N TYR A 85 8.03 0.05 -11.24
CA TYR A 85 6.96 0.77 -10.55
C TYR A 85 6.90 0.39 -9.06
N ASP A 86 5.71 0.29 -8.50
CA ASP A 86 5.47 0.09 -7.07
C ASP A 86 5.79 -1.35 -6.64
N GLY A 87 6.13 -1.53 -5.37
CA GLY A 87 6.41 -2.85 -4.81
C GLY A 87 5.12 -3.57 -4.40
N ILE A 88 4.39 -2.97 -3.46
CA ILE A 88 3.16 -3.54 -2.89
C ILE A 88 2.06 -2.48 -2.91
N ASP A 89 0.98 -2.75 -3.64
CA ASP A 89 -0.18 -1.88 -3.75
C ASP A 89 -1.38 -2.51 -3.08
N VAL A 90 -2.08 -1.72 -2.25
CA VAL A 90 -3.32 -2.11 -1.58
C VAL A 90 -4.40 -1.07 -1.88
N GLY A 91 -5.60 -1.57 -2.18
CA GLY A 91 -6.76 -0.75 -2.45
C GLY A 91 -6.84 -0.25 -3.90
N TRP A 92 -7.93 0.44 -4.20
CA TRP A 92 -8.22 0.94 -5.55
C TRP A 92 -9.26 2.06 -5.52
N GLY A 93 -9.39 2.84 -6.59
CA GLY A 93 -10.57 3.68 -6.83
C GLY A 93 -10.53 5.10 -6.25
N TRP A 94 -9.43 5.53 -5.62
CA TRP A 94 -9.22 6.93 -5.16
C TRP A 94 -10.30 7.46 -4.21
N GLY A 95 -10.89 6.57 -3.41
CA GLY A 95 -12.05 6.84 -2.57
C GLY A 95 -13.34 7.12 -3.33
N ALA A 96 -13.36 7.00 -4.66
CA ALA A 96 -14.55 7.25 -5.46
C ALA A 96 -15.65 6.22 -5.20
N ASN A 97 -15.24 5.01 -4.79
CA ASN A 97 -16.11 3.90 -4.41
C ASN A 97 -16.39 3.85 -2.90
N ASP A 98 -15.80 4.73 -2.09
CA ASP A 98 -16.12 4.80 -0.66
C ASP A 98 -17.54 5.40 -0.44
N PRO A 99 -18.13 5.25 0.75
CA PRO A 99 -19.39 5.91 1.11
C PRO A 99 -19.33 7.43 0.85
N GLY A 100 -20.27 7.94 0.07
CA GLY A 100 -20.36 9.35 -0.33
C GLY A 100 -19.40 9.76 -1.45
N GLY A 101 -18.55 8.84 -1.92
CA GLY A 101 -17.58 9.07 -2.98
C GLY A 101 -16.44 10.02 -2.61
N SER A 102 -15.62 10.36 -3.60
CA SER A 102 -14.51 11.29 -3.44
C SER A 102 -14.90 12.69 -3.92
N ALA A 103 -14.81 13.66 -3.01
CA ALA A 103 -15.05 15.07 -3.26
C ALA A 103 -14.30 15.66 -4.47
N GLU A 104 -13.10 15.14 -4.74
CA GLU A 104 -12.24 15.52 -5.85
C GLU A 104 -12.89 15.19 -7.21
N TYR A 105 -13.58 14.06 -7.28
CA TYR A 105 -14.13 13.48 -8.50
C TYR A 105 -15.50 14.05 -8.88
N TRP A 106 -16.12 14.83 -7.98
CA TRP A 106 -17.29 15.67 -8.25
C TRP A 106 -16.98 16.95 -9.03
N ARG A 107 -15.69 17.33 -9.15
CA ARG A 107 -15.34 18.57 -9.84
C ARG A 107 -15.48 18.39 -11.34
N LYS A 108 -15.96 19.42 -12.03
CA LYS A 108 -16.15 19.44 -13.50
C LYS A 108 -14.91 19.02 -14.30
N GLN A 109 -13.71 19.25 -13.75
CA GLN A 109 -12.43 18.88 -14.40
C GLN A 109 -12.21 17.36 -14.43
N ARG A 110 -12.78 16.63 -13.46
CA ARG A 110 -12.72 15.16 -13.40
C ARG A 110 -14.00 14.54 -13.95
N GLY A 111 -15.16 15.07 -13.55
CA GLY A 111 -16.48 14.70 -14.07
C GLY A 111 -16.82 13.22 -13.95
N TYR A 112 -16.25 12.52 -12.96
CA TYR A 112 -16.34 11.05 -12.90
C TYR A 112 -17.78 10.59 -12.69
N TYR A 113 -18.48 11.19 -11.73
CA TYR A 113 -19.88 10.85 -11.43
C TYR A 113 -20.89 11.35 -12.47
N ASP A 114 -20.45 12.15 -13.44
CA ASP A 114 -21.28 12.57 -14.58
C ASP A 114 -21.26 11.51 -15.70
N GLN A 115 -20.35 10.53 -15.64
CA GLN A 115 -20.23 9.47 -16.64
C GLN A 115 -21.22 8.33 -16.40
N PRO A 116 -21.83 7.75 -17.45
CA PRO A 116 -22.72 6.60 -17.32
C PRO A 116 -22.04 5.41 -16.63
N GLY A 117 -22.71 4.84 -15.62
CA GLY A 117 -22.22 3.67 -14.88
C GLY A 117 -21.38 3.99 -13.64
N ASN A 118 -20.90 5.23 -13.48
CA ASN A 118 -20.25 5.67 -12.26
C ASN A 118 -21.31 6.13 -11.26
N ILE A 119 -21.40 5.42 -10.13
CA ILE A 119 -22.40 5.71 -9.10
C ILE A 119 -21.71 6.06 -7.78
N VAL A 120 -22.45 6.80 -6.95
CA VAL A 120 -22.05 7.12 -5.59
C VAL A 120 -22.67 6.07 -4.69
N TYR A 121 -21.82 5.38 -3.93
CA TYR A 121 -22.26 4.38 -2.97
C TYR A 121 -22.49 5.01 -1.61
N ASP A 122 -23.45 4.49 -0.86
CA ASP A 122 -23.71 4.83 0.55
C ASP A 122 -23.21 3.74 1.52
N THR A 123 -22.85 2.56 0.99
CA THR A 123 -22.24 1.44 1.72
C THR A 123 -20.72 1.42 1.59
N PRO A 124 -20.00 0.86 2.58
CA PRO A 124 -18.55 0.63 2.47
C PRO A 124 -18.19 -0.39 1.39
N THR A 125 -16.96 -0.28 0.87
CA THR A 125 -16.38 -1.34 0.03
C THR A 125 -16.03 -2.58 0.85
N THR A 126 -15.65 -3.66 0.16
CA THR A 126 -15.15 -4.89 0.80
C THR A 126 -13.71 -4.79 1.34
N LEU A 127 -12.97 -3.72 1.05
CA LEU A 127 -11.60 -3.52 1.53
C LEU A 127 -11.60 -3.21 3.04
N ARG A 128 -10.95 -4.07 3.82
CA ARG A 128 -10.77 -3.91 5.27
C ARG A 128 -9.75 -4.89 5.82
N ASP A 129 -9.21 -4.57 6.99
CA ASP A 129 -8.34 -5.43 7.78
C ASP A 129 -7.06 -5.88 7.02
N THR A 130 -6.51 -5.02 6.14
CA THR A 130 -5.26 -5.34 5.44
C THR A 130 -4.04 -5.16 6.34
N VAL A 131 -3.13 -6.14 6.34
CA VAL A 131 -1.87 -6.09 7.07
C VAL A 131 -0.70 -6.28 6.12
N VAL A 132 0.13 -5.26 5.94
CA VAL A 132 1.40 -5.30 5.21
C VAL A 132 2.53 -5.23 6.24
N MET A 133 3.13 -6.38 6.56
CA MET A 133 4.05 -6.46 7.70
C MET A 133 5.32 -7.27 7.45
N GLY A 134 6.46 -6.80 7.95
CA GLY A 134 7.71 -7.56 7.90
C GLY A 134 8.30 -7.73 6.51
N ASN A 135 7.80 -7.02 5.50
CA ASN A 135 8.32 -7.13 4.13
C ASN A 135 9.64 -6.38 3.98
N ARG A 136 10.50 -6.88 3.10
CA ARG A 136 11.68 -6.17 2.61
C ARG A 136 11.39 -5.71 1.18
N VAL A 137 11.39 -4.40 0.95
CA VAL A 137 11.08 -3.82 -0.36
C VAL A 137 12.22 -2.92 -0.79
N SER A 138 12.91 -3.24 -1.88
CA SER A 138 14.09 -2.47 -2.29
C SER A 138 14.24 -2.28 -3.79
N ARG A 139 14.83 -1.15 -4.22
CA ARG A 139 15.07 -0.87 -5.65
C ARG A 139 13.81 -0.99 -6.53
N VAL A 140 12.66 -0.64 -5.95
CA VAL A 140 11.42 -0.40 -6.70
C VAL A 140 11.31 1.09 -7.04
N LYS A 141 10.27 1.53 -7.75
CA LYS A 141 10.07 2.93 -8.19
C LYS A 141 11.19 3.49 -9.06
N GLN A 142 11.78 2.66 -9.92
CA GLN A 142 12.96 3.06 -10.68
C GLN A 142 12.64 3.93 -11.91
N TRP A 143 11.40 3.89 -12.43
CA TRP A 143 11.05 4.51 -13.72
C TRP A 143 9.97 5.59 -13.62
N PHE A 144 8.98 5.44 -12.73
CA PHE A 144 7.84 6.35 -12.64
C PHE A 144 7.77 7.11 -11.31
N PRO A 145 7.41 8.40 -11.33
CA PRO A 145 7.49 9.29 -10.17
C PRO A 145 6.28 9.27 -9.22
N ASP A 146 5.10 8.81 -9.66
CA ASP A 146 3.87 8.74 -8.85
C ASP A 146 3.65 7.30 -8.37
N GLY A 147 3.15 7.06 -7.15
CA GLY A 147 3.16 5.75 -6.48
C GLY A 147 4.29 5.55 -5.46
N GLY A 148 4.33 4.43 -4.73
CA GLY A 148 5.24 4.19 -3.61
C GLY A 148 5.87 2.79 -3.60
N ALA A 149 6.93 2.58 -2.81
CA ALA A 149 7.44 1.23 -2.59
C ALA A 149 6.38 0.35 -1.91
N ILE A 150 5.65 0.94 -0.95
CA ILE A 150 4.36 0.44 -0.47
C ILE A 150 3.33 1.54 -0.71
N TYR A 151 2.26 1.22 -1.41
CA TYR A 151 1.19 2.14 -1.82
C TYR A 151 -0.16 1.68 -1.27
N HIS A 152 -0.99 2.65 -0.88
CA HIS A 152 -2.33 2.41 -0.35
C HIS A 152 -3.34 3.40 -0.96
N LEU A 153 -4.57 2.95 -1.21
CA LEU A 153 -5.65 3.76 -1.77
C LEU A 153 -7.03 3.41 -1.16
N SER A 154 -7.93 4.39 -1.01
CA SER A 154 -9.30 4.24 -0.48
C SER A 154 -9.43 3.81 0.98
N ALA A 155 -10.66 3.65 1.49
CA ALA A 155 -10.90 3.26 2.87
C ALA A 155 -10.57 1.79 3.14
N ASP A 156 -9.74 1.56 4.16
CA ASP A 156 -9.39 0.23 4.65
C ASP A 156 -9.44 0.23 6.20
N PRO A 157 -10.65 0.12 6.79
CA PRO A 157 -10.80 0.03 8.23
C PRO A 157 -9.99 -1.13 8.81
N GLY A 158 -9.08 -0.82 9.73
CA GLY A 158 -8.21 -1.82 10.35
C GLY A 158 -6.86 -2.00 9.65
N ALA A 159 -6.58 -1.25 8.57
CA ALA A 159 -5.32 -1.34 7.85
C ALA A 159 -4.09 -1.07 8.71
N LEU A 160 -3.06 -1.90 8.52
CA LEU A 160 -1.78 -1.83 9.20
C LEU A 160 -0.63 -2.02 8.21
N ILE A 161 0.23 -1.01 8.07
CA ILE A 161 1.51 -1.09 7.38
C ILE A 161 2.60 -0.98 8.44
N ALA A 162 3.20 -2.11 8.83
CA ALA A 162 4.09 -2.14 9.98
C ALA A 162 5.35 -2.96 9.81
N GLU A 163 6.43 -2.54 10.47
CA GLU A 163 7.64 -3.37 10.60
C GLU A 163 8.21 -3.82 9.25
N ASN A 164 7.98 -3.03 8.19
CA ASN A 164 8.59 -3.24 6.88
C ASN A 164 9.95 -2.54 6.82
N TYR A 165 10.86 -3.08 6.04
CA TYR A 165 12.13 -2.45 5.69
C TYR A 165 12.10 -2.05 4.22
N ILE A 166 12.11 -0.74 3.97
CA ILE A 166 12.09 -0.18 2.62
C ILE A 166 13.45 0.46 2.36
N SER A 167 14.14 0.06 1.29
CA SER A 167 15.45 0.62 0.98
C SER A 167 15.72 0.95 -0.48
N ASP A 168 16.64 1.88 -0.72
CA ASP A 168 17.21 2.13 -2.06
C ASP A 168 16.17 2.57 -3.10
N ILE A 169 15.25 3.44 -2.66
CA ILE A 169 14.24 4.05 -3.54
C ILE A 169 14.85 5.31 -4.15
N ALA A 170 15.30 5.18 -5.39
CA ALA A 170 16.13 6.17 -6.06
C ALA A 170 15.32 7.36 -6.62
N GLY A 171 16.04 8.44 -6.93
CA GLY A 171 15.49 9.62 -7.60
C GLY A 171 14.73 10.56 -6.68
N SER A 172 14.66 11.84 -7.06
CA SER A 172 13.93 12.88 -6.31
C SER A 172 12.41 12.66 -6.27
N GLY A 173 11.88 11.82 -7.17
CA GLY A 173 10.50 11.34 -7.16
C GLY A 173 10.28 10.04 -6.40
N GLY A 174 11.32 9.44 -5.80
CA GLY A 174 11.20 8.19 -5.06
C GLY A 174 10.38 8.36 -3.78
N ILE A 175 9.37 7.50 -3.58
CA ILE A 175 8.50 7.49 -2.40
C ILE A 175 8.58 6.14 -1.69
N GLY A 176 8.84 6.15 -0.38
CA GLY A 176 8.88 4.96 0.46
C GLY A 176 7.48 4.39 0.69
N ILE A 177 6.69 5.05 1.52
CA ILE A 177 5.28 4.71 1.75
C ILE A 177 4.40 5.82 1.18
N TYR A 178 3.37 5.46 0.42
CA TYR A 178 2.42 6.40 -0.15
C TYR A 178 0.99 6.02 0.24
N LEU A 179 0.38 6.84 1.10
CA LEU A 179 -1.06 6.84 1.34
C LEU A 179 -1.73 7.80 0.34
N ASP A 180 -2.34 7.28 -0.70
CA ASP A 180 -2.93 8.06 -1.79
C ASP A 180 -4.43 8.35 -1.55
N GLU A 181 -5.08 9.03 -2.50
CA GLU A 181 -6.44 9.56 -2.37
C GLU A 181 -7.43 8.57 -1.75
N GLY A 182 -8.21 9.05 -0.77
CA GLY A 182 -9.20 8.23 -0.08
C GLY A 182 -8.63 7.34 1.02
N SER A 183 -7.30 7.15 1.11
CA SER A 183 -6.64 6.39 2.19
C SER A 183 -7.11 6.86 3.55
N ARG A 184 -7.81 5.99 4.28
CA ARG A 184 -8.32 6.29 5.62
C ARG A 184 -8.32 5.07 6.50
N TYR A 185 -8.18 5.32 7.80
CA TYR A 185 -8.06 4.29 8.84
C TYR A 185 -6.78 3.45 8.75
N VAL A 186 -5.74 3.97 8.08
CA VAL A 186 -4.45 3.29 7.92
C VAL A 186 -3.50 3.64 9.05
N THR A 187 -2.96 2.62 9.71
CA THR A 187 -1.88 2.75 10.68
C THR A 187 -0.55 2.37 10.05
N VAL A 188 0.38 3.33 9.95
CA VAL A 188 1.76 3.16 9.49
C VAL A 188 2.69 3.20 10.70
N ARG A 189 3.21 2.05 11.15
CA ARG A 189 4.04 2.02 12.38
C ARG A 189 5.30 1.17 12.33
N ASN A 190 6.33 1.60 13.03
CA ASN A 190 7.57 0.83 13.21
C ASN A 190 8.25 0.40 11.89
N ASN A 191 8.03 1.11 10.78
CA ASN A 191 8.72 0.81 9.52
C ASN A 191 10.12 1.46 9.53
N VAL A 192 11.06 0.86 8.82
CA VAL A 192 12.41 1.39 8.62
C VAL A 192 12.59 1.79 7.16
N ILE A 193 12.88 3.07 6.93
CA ILE A 193 12.99 3.66 5.60
C ILE A 193 14.41 4.17 5.36
N ASP A 194 15.14 3.49 4.48
CA ASP A 194 16.58 3.64 4.29
C ASP A 194 16.93 4.06 2.86
N ARG A 195 17.60 5.20 2.67
CA ARG A 195 17.99 5.74 1.34
C ARG A 195 16.80 5.88 0.37
N VAL A 196 15.84 6.74 0.72
CA VAL A 196 14.76 7.21 -0.16
C VAL A 196 15.08 8.62 -0.66
N GLY A 197 15.07 8.81 -1.98
CA GLY A 197 15.50 10.05 -2.61
C GLY A 197 14.51 11.23 -2.50
N GLY A 198 13.20 10.95 -2.39
CA GLY A 198 12.16 11.97 -2.32
C GLY A 198 11.47 12.04 -0.95
N VAL A 199 10.49 11.17 -0.74
CA VAL A 199 9.53 11.25 0.36
C VAL A 199 9.50 9.91 1.10
N TRP A 200 9.77 9.88 2.39
CA TRP A 200 9.71 8.61 3.15
C TRP A 200 8.26 8.19 3.39
N LEU A 201 7.38 9.16 3.62
CA LEU A 201 5.93 8.98 3.76
C LEU A 201 5.17 10.13 3.09
N ASN A 202 4.39 9.78 2.08
CA ASN A 202 3.50 10.68 1.38
C ASN A 202 2.04 10.45 1.81
N LEU A 203 1.28 11.53 1.95
CA LEU A 203 -0.16 11.48 2.12
C LEU A 203 -0.84 12.44 1.13
N ASN A 204 -1.55 11.90 0.13
CA ASN A 204 -2.26 12.70 -0.85
C ASN A 204 -3.67 13.06 -0.36
N THR A 205 -3.74 14.14 0.41
CA THR A 205 -4.97 14.67 1.02
C THR A 205 -5.82 15.53 0.11
N GLN A 206 -5.33 15.87 -1.10
CA GLN A 206 -5.95 16.83 -2.01
C GLN A 206 -6.36 18.13 -1.29
N SER A 207 -5.50 18.72 -0.44
CA SER A 207 -5.87 19.82 0.46
C SER A 207 -6.46 21.06 -0.24
N HIS A 208 -6.25 21.23 -1.54
CA HIS A 208 -6.84 22.30 -2.34
C HIS A 208 -8.37 22.19 -2.52
N ILE A 209 -9.01 21.08 -2.15
CA ILE A 209 -10.48 20.94 -2.15
C ILE A 209 -11.16 21.31 -0.83
N ALA A 210 -10.43 21.87 0.14
CA ALA A 210 -11.03 22.36 1.39
C ALA A 210 -12.25 23.31 1.11
N PRO A 211 -13.35 23.21 1.88
CA PRO A 211 -13.52 22.42 3.11
C PRO A 211 -13.98 20.97 2.87
N ARG A 212 -13.96 20.46 1.64
CA ARG A 212 -14.13 19.01 1.42
C ARG A 212 -12.86 18.28 1.86
N ARG A 213 -13.02 17.01 2.25
CA ARG A 213 -11.94 16.21 2.84
C ARG A 213 -11.79 14.90 2.09
N THR A 214 -10.55 14.47 1.89
CA THR A 214 -10.18 13.11 1.46
C THR A 214 -8.92 12.71 2.21
N ALA A 215 -8.58 11.42 2.14
CA ALA A 215 -7.47 10.79 2.84
C ALA A 215 -7.30 11.24 4.31
N LEU A 216 -8.22 10.82 5.16
CA LEU A 216 -8.37 11.27 6.55
C LEU A 216 -8.24 10.10 7.55
N ASP A 217 -8.14 10.39 8.84
CA ASP A 217 -8.10 9.36 9.91
C ASP A 217 -6.92 8.38 9.80
N ASN A 218 -5.75 8.85 9.34
CA ASN A 218 -4.53 8.05 9.25
C ASN A 218 -3.57 8.33 10.41
N VAL A 219 -2.81 7.31 10.80
CA VAL A 219 -1.81 7.41 11.87
C VAL A 219 -0.46 6.90 11.37
N ALA A 220 0.57 7.73 11.48
CA ALA A 220 1.96 7.36 11.23
C ALA A 220 2.77 7.54 12.52
N THR A 221 3.24 6.44 13.12
CA THR A 221 3.93 6.52 14.42
C THR A 221 5.12 5.60 14.57
N ALA A 222 6.15 6.05 15.29
CA ALA A 222 7.33 5.26 15.62
C ALA A 222 8.08 4.68 14.39
N ASN A 223 7.96 5.31 13.22
CA ASN A 223 8.75 4.92 12.04
C ASN A 223 10.15 5.53 12.12
N TRP A 224 11.16 4.82 11.60
CA TRP A 224 12.53 5.31 11.50
C TRP A 224 12.88 5.59 10.04
N TYR A 225 13.49 6.74 9.76
CA TYR A 225 13.91 7.09 8.42
C TYR A 225 15.24 7.83 8.44
N ASN A 226 16.14 7.57 7.49
CA ASN A 226 17.42 8.29 7.41
C ASN A 226 17.52 9.26 6.22
N SER A 227 16.46 9.35 5.43
CA SER A 227 16.38 10.14 4.21
C SER A 227 14.93 10.34 3.80
N GLY A 228 14.71 11.26 2.85
CA GLY A 228 13.37 11.69 2.44
C GLY A 228 12.69 12.61 3.45
N LYS A 229 11.61 13.26 3.01
CA LYS A 229 10.76 14.13 3.85
C LYS A 229 9.42 13.48 4.14
N LEU A 230 8.74 13.96 5.18
CA LEU A 230 7.30 13.75 5.35
C LEU A 230 6.55 14.71 4.43
N ASN A 231 5.55 14.24 3.69
CA ASN A 231 4.74 15.07 2.79
C ASN A 231 3.23 14.84 3.02
N GLY A 232 2.41 15.82 2.63
CA GLY A 232 0.96 15.79 2.82
C GLY A 232 0.49 16.53 4.07
N GLU A 233 -0.85 16.57 4.25
CA GLU A 233 -1.46 17.27 5.38
C GLU A 233 -1.74 16.34 6.57
N TRP A 234 -0.86 16.42 7.57
CA TRP A 234 -0.95 15.71 8.85
C TRP A 234 -1.53 16.64 9.93
N SER A 235 -2.83 16.91 9.84
CA SER A 235 -3.51 17.93 10.65
C SER A 235 -4.68 17.37 11.45
N ALA A 236 -5.05 18.09 12.53
CA ALA A 236 -6.25 17.79 13.31
C ALA A 236 -7.54 17.93 12.48
N TYR A 237 -7.54 18.77 11.44
CA TYR A 237 -8.69 18.97 10.55
C TYR A 237 -9.04 17.70 9.76
N LEU A 238 -8.03 16.97 9.30
CA LEU A 238 -8.17 15.66 8.64
C LEU A 238 -8.05 14.49 9.62
N ASN A 239 -7.85 14.76 10.92
CA ASN A 239 -7.52 13.77 11.93
C ASN A 239 -6.37 12.82 11.51
N ASN A 240 -5.43 13.33 10.72
CA ASN A 240 -4.21 12.63 10.34
C ASN A 240 -3.12 12.96 11.35
N ARG A 241 -2.41 11.94 11.86
CA ARG A 241 -1.40 12.12 12.91
C ARG A 241 -0.07 11.51 12.50
N ALA A 242 0.99 12.30 12.50
CA ALA A 242 2.36 11.82 12.36
C ALA A 242 3.14 12.15 13.65
N THR A 243 3.30 11.17 14.55
CA THR A 243 3.92 11.37 15.87
C THR A 243 5.04 10.38 16.10
N ASP A 244 6.04 10.72 16.92
CA ASP A 244 7.08 9.78 17.36
C ASP A 244 7.91 9.14 16.23
N ASN A 245 7.83 9.67 15.01
CA ASN A 245 8.68 9.24 13.89
C ASN A 245 10.09 9.81 14.07
N VAL A 246 11.11 8.99 13.88
CA VAL A 246 12.50 9.29 14.23
C VAL A 246 13.36 9.40 12.98
N ALA A 247 13.87 10.61 12.74
CA ALA A 247 14.95 10.81 11.78
C ALA A 247 16.26 10.22 12.33
N VAL A 248 16.93 9.37 11.56
CA VAL A 248 18.17 8.69 11.90
C VAL A 248 19.31 9.26 11.08
N VAL A 249 20.46 9.54 11.71
CA VAL A 249 21.63 10.06 11.00
C VAL A 249 22.38 8.90 10.33
N GLY A 250 22.40 8.89 8.99
CA GLY A 250 23.08 7.86 8.21
C GLY A 250 22.56 6.46 8.55
N ASN A 251 23.45 5.56 8.96
CA ASN A 251 23.13 4.17 9.31
C ASN A 251 23.11 3.91 10.83
N LEU A 252 22.98 4.95 11.65
CA LEU A 252 22.97 4.85 13.12
C LEU A 252 21.60 4.36 13.65
N TRP A 253 21.12 3.23 13.12
CA TRP A 253 19.82 2.67 13.48
C TRP A 253 19.75 2.28 14.96
N PRO A 254 18.67 2.68 15.69
CA PRO A 254 18.43 2.20 17.05
C PRO A 254 18.18 0.69 17.07
N ALA A 255 18.27 0.07 18.25
CA ALA A 255 18.17 -1.38 18.40
C ALA A 255 16.82 -1.92 17.87
N GLU A 256 15.75 -1.17 18.08
CA GLU A 256 14.40 -1.45 17.60
C GLU A 256 14.34 -1.49 16.07
N ALA A 257 14.90 -0.47 15.40
CA ALA A 257 14.96 -0.42 13.94
C ALA A 257 15.83 -1.55 13.37
N LYS A 258 16.96 -1.87 14.00
CA LYS A 258 17.81 -3.01 13.60
C LYS A 258 17.05 -4.33 13.66
N ARG A 259 16.25 -4.56 14.72
CA ARG A 259 15.39 -5.76 14.81
C ARG A 259 14.39 -5.83 13.66
N VAL A 260 13.82 -4.70 13.23
CA VAL A 260 12.92 -4.65 12.06
C VAL A 260 13.68 -4.99 10.78
N ILE A 261 14.87 -4.41 10.56
CA ILE A 261 15.71 -4.72 9.39
C ILE A 261 16.03 -6.21 9.33
N ASP A 262 16.48 -6.80 10.44
CA ASP A 262 16.91 -8.19 10.54
C ASP A 262 15.75 -9.18 10.36
N ALA A 263 14.55 -8.82 10.84
CA ALA A 263 13.35 -9.65 10.73
C ALA A 263 12.57 -9.46 9.42
N SER A 264 12.99 -8.52 8.56
CA SER A 264 12.31 -8.20 7.30
C SER A 264 12.67 -9.17 6.16
N GLY A 265 11.72 -9.38 5.25
CA GLY A 265 11.89 -10.25 4.08
C GLY A 265 11.55 -11.70 4.38
N VAL A 266 11.94 -12.58 3.45
CA VAL A 266 11.69 -14.02 3.52
C VAL A 266 12.30 -14.60 4.78
N ARG A 267 11.48 -15.26 5.59
CA ARG A 267 11.98 -16.00 6.76
C ARG A 267 12.49 -17.38 6.33
N PRO A 268 13.53 -17.91 6.99
CA PRO A 268 13.91 -19.31 6.82
C PRO A 268 12.69 -20.20 7.06
N ALA A 269 12.53 -21.25 6.25
CA ALA A 269 11.54 -22.27 6.55
C ALA A 269 11.82 -22.80 7.97
N GLU A 270 10.83 -22.74 8.85
CA GLU A 270 10.90 -23.48 10.11
C GLU A 270 11.19 -24.94 9.72
N ALA A 271 12.25 -25.52 10.27
CA ALA A 271 12.53 -26.93 10.08
C ALA A 271 11.28 -27.68 10.53
N ALA A 272 10.49 -28.18 9.57
CA ALA A 272 9.29 -28.94 9.84
C ALA A 272 9.68 -30.04 10.82
N GLY A 273 9.20 -29.92 12.06
CA GLY A 273 9.42 -30.91 13.10
C GLY A 273 8.96 -32.25 12.54
N ARG A 274 9.94 -33.15 12.36
CA ARG A 274 9.69 -34.57 12.06
C ARG A 274 9.08 -35.25 13.27
#